data_AF-A0A4S8KL96-F1
#
_entry.id   AF-A0A4S8KL96-F1
#
_cell.length_a   1.000
_cell.length_b   1.000
_cell.length_c   1.000
_cell.angle_alpha   90.00
_cell.angle_beta   90.00
_cell.angle_gamma   90.00
#
_symmetry.space_group_name_H-M   'P 1'
#
loop_
_entity.id
_entity.type
_entity.pdbx_description
1 polymer ?
#
loop_
_entity_poly.entity_id
_entity_poly.type
_entity_poly.pdbx_seq_one_letter_code
_entity_poly.pdbx_strand_id
1 'polypeptide(L)'
;MLKRSKMAPLTIKMTDHFITPKGLEYVSATLHHMFRARELTLSLSKEHFAKLFSDINQPAPLLHTLSLDASFANYMREPGVMLPEDFMDGHTPRLCNLELKDCHLPWNSPLLKNLTYLKLHQGDTAPLPSLEQFINILNRMPGLEVLDLKNVLPDNSTISSSLHSDLPRLRVLRLDGQATGCASTLNHTWFPSNTAIQIICSLGVNDEPFNMLLLSLSEICCRFSSSSLSDALRSLNVSMTDRGVLIDAGITTNTSRVQSWLRLSMSASGFNDKKMMDIRLLESVSTVEA
;
A
#
# COMPACT_ATOMS: atom_id res chain seq x y z
N MET A 1 -23.76 -10.44 23.41
CA MET A 1 -24.12 -9.18 22.71
C MET A 1 -24.81 -9.41 21.36
N LEU A 2 -24.46 -10.44 20.57
CA LEU A 2 -25.10 -10.75 19.27
C LEU A 2 -26.63 -10.86 19.29
N LYS A 3 -27.20 -11.53 20.29
CA LYS A 3 -28.67 -11.68 20.46
C LYS A 3 -29.42 -10.35 20.65
N ARG A 4 -28.74 -9.27 21.08
CA ARG A 4 -29.36 -7.95 21.29
C ARG A 4 -29.29 -7.04 20.05
N SER A 5 -28.53 -7.41 19.02
CA SER A 5 -28.30 -6.56 17.83
C SER A 5 -29.37 -6.64 16.73
N LYS A 6 -30.31 -7.60 16.81
CA LYS A 6 -31.36 -7.83 15.78
C LYS A 6 -30.77 -7.82 14.35
N MET A 7 -31.22 -6.92 13.47
CA MET A 7 -30.71 -6.74 12.10
C MET A 7 -29.79 -5.52 11.93
N ALA A 8 -29.30 -4.93 13.03
CA ALA A 8 -28.36 -3.82 12.94
C ALA A 8 -27.04 -4.28 12.29
N PRO A 9 -26.40 -3.43 11.47
CA PRO A 9 -25.09 -3.73 10.90
C PRO A 9 -24.06 -4.03 11.99
N LEU A 10 -23.26 -5.08 11.80
CA LEU A 10 -22.26 -5.53 12.79
C LEU A 10 -20.87 -5.00 12.49
N THR A 11 -20.15 -4.62 13.55
CA THR A 11 -18.70 -4.41 13.53
C THR A 11 -18.05 -5.55 14.29
N ILE A 12 -17.28 -6.37 13.58
CA ILE A 12 -16.56 -7.53 14.14
C ILE A 12 -15.10 -7.15 14.20
N LYS A 13 -14.56 -7.01 15.41
CA LYS A 13 -13.15 -6.67 15.64
C LYS A 13 -12.53 -7.67 16.60
N MET A 14 -11.44 -8.29 16.18
CA MET A 14 -10.59 -9.14 17.00
C MET A 14 -9.15 -8.79 16.68
N THR A 15 -8.49 -8.05 17.57
CA THR A 15 -7.10 -7.62 17.41
C THR A 15 -6.20 -8.23 18.49
N ASP A 16 -6.71 -9.24 19.22
CA ASP A 16 -5.96 -9.91 20.26
C ASP A 16 -5.14 -11.06 19.65
N HIS A 17 -3.83 -10.92 19.80
CA HIS A 17 -2.84 -11.82 19.25
C HIS A 17 -2.73 -13.16 20.00
N PHE A 18 -3.24 -13.22 21.24
CA PHE A 18 -3.25 -14.43 22.07
C PHE A 18 -4.68 -14.97 22.19
N ILE A 19 -5.31 -15.21 21.04
CA ILE A 19 -6.68 -15.71 21.02
C ILE A 19 -6.75 -17.10 21.67
N THR A 20 -7.59 -17.23 22.70
CA THR A 20 -7.90 -18.54 23.28
C THR A 20 -8.73 -19.36 22.29
N PRO A 21 -8.73 -20.70 22.37
CA PRO A 21 -9.60 -21.54 21.54
C PRO A 21 -11.07 -21.12 21.59
N LYS A 22 -11.57 -20.74 22.78
CA LYS A 22 -12.92 -20.19 22.96
C LYS A 22 -13.13 -18.86 22.23
N GLY A 23 -12.12 -17.98 22.26
CA GLY A 23 -12.13 -16.73 21.49
C GLY A 23 -12.30 -16.98 19.98
N LEU A 24 -11.58 -17.98 19.46
CA LEU A 24 -11.65 -18.37 18.06
C LEU A 24 -13.03 -18.93 17.70
N GLU A 25 -13.61 -19.77 18.56
CA GLU A 25 -14.98 -20.27 18.41
C GLU A 25 -16.00 -19.14 18.37
N TYR A 26 -15.86 -18.12 19.22
CA TYR A 26 -16.72 -16.93 19.16
C TYR A 26 -16.57 -16.20 17.83
N VAL A 27 -15.35 -15.98 17.36
CA VAL A 27 -15.11 -15.30 16.07
C VAL A 27 -15.74 -16.09 14.92
N SER A 28 -15.50 -17.40 14.86
CA SER A 28 -16.12 -18.30 13.89
C SER A 28 -17.66 -18.21 13.92
N ALA A 29 -18.26 -18.29 15.12
CA ALA A 29 -19.70 -18.12 15.30
C ALA A 29 -20.22 -16.74 14.84
N THR A 30 -19.40 -15.69 14.98
CA THR A 30 -19.75 -14.33 14.55
C THR A 30 -19.67 -14.19 13.03
N LEU A 31 -18.75 -14.91 12.38
CA LEU A 31 -18.57 -14.90 10.93
C LEU A 31 -19.71 -15.62 10.18
N HIS A 32 -20.47 -16.50 10.83
CA HIS A 32 -21.76 -16.97 10.29
C HIS A 32 -22.84 -15.86 10.18
N HIS A 33 -22.52 -14.63 10.60
CA HIS A 33 -23.37 -13.46 10.42
C HIS A 33 -22.76 -12.42 9.47
N MET A 34 -21.88 -12.82 8.56
CA MET A 34 -21.24 -11.93 7.56
C MET A 34 -22.25 -11.18 6.68
N PHE A 35 -23.45 -11.73 6.44
CA PHE A 35 -24.48 -11.08 5.65
C PHE A 35 -24.90 -9.69 6.18
N ARG A 36 -24.73 -9.46 7.48
CA ARG A 36 -25.01 -8.18 8.16
C ARG A 36 -23.76 -7.48 8.67
N ALA A 37 -22.57 -8.02 8.40
CA ALA A 37 -21.32 -7.39 8.80
C ALA A 37 -21.04 -6.17 7.92
N ARG A 38 -20.71 -5.06 8.57
CA ARG A 38 -20.28 -3.81 7.93
C ARG A 38 -18.76 -3.64 8.00
N GLU A 39 -18.17 -4.04 9.11
CA GLU A 39 -16.73 -3.97 9.33
C GLU A 39 -16.24 -5.32 9.86
N LEU A 40 -15.18 -5.84 9.25
CA LEU A 40 -14.45 -7.00 9.73
C LEU A 40 -12.97 -6.63 9.91
N THR A 41 -12.47 -6.71 11.14
CA THR A 41 -11.06 -6.53 11.47
C THR A 41 -10.57 -7.73 12.27
N LEU A 42 -9.64 -8.49 11.70
CA LEU A 42 -9.06 -9.67 12.34
C LEU A 42 -7.54 -9.53 12.33
N SER A 43 -6.91 -9.71 13.49
CA SER A 43 -5.46 -9.86 13.63
C SER A 43 -5.19 -11.16 14.36
N LEU A 44 -4.74 -12.18 13.63
CA LEU A 44 -4.65 -13.57 14.08
C LEU A 44 -3.38 -14.22 13.54
N SER A 45 -2.98 -15.36 14.10
CA SER A 45 -1.92 -16.17 13.49
C SER A 45 -2.39 -16.79 12.18
N LYS A 46 -1.43 -17.16 11.33
CA LYS A 46 -1.69 -17.79 10.03
C LYS A 46 -2.54 -19.07 10.14
N GLU A 47 -2.25 -19.90 11.14
CA GLU A 47 -2.99 -21.14 11.44
C GLU A 47 -4.47 -20.85 11.76
N HIS A 48 -4.74 -19.81 12.56
CA HIS A 48 -6.09 -19.42 12.90
C HIS A 48 -6.85 -18.86 11.70
N PHE A 49 -6.18 -18.11 10.80
CA PHE A 49 -6.80 -17.68 9.55
C PHE A 49 -7.16 -18.85 8.64
N ALA A 50 -6.24 -19.80 8.45
CA ALA A 50 -6.49 -20.99 7.63
C ALA A 50 -7.73 -21.77 8.14
N LYS A 51 -7.85 -21.92 9.47
CA LYS A 51 -9.00 -22.57 10.10
C LYS A 51 -10.29 -21.75 10.00
N LEU A 52 -10.23 -20.43 10.08
CA LEU A 52 -11.43 -19.59 9.95
C LEU A 52 -11.96 -19.59 8.52
N PHE A 53 -11.08 -19.48 7.53
CA PHE A 53 -11.49 -19.35 6.14
C PHE A 53 -11.91 -20.66 5.47
N SER A 54 -11.53 -21.83 6.02
CA SER A 54 -12.11 -23.11 5.60
C SER A 54 -13.61 -23.18 5.84
N ASP A 55 -14.11 -22.45 6.84
CA ASP A 55 -15.48 -22.57 7.35
C ASP A 55 -16.41 -21.45 6.85
N ILE A 56 -15.86 -20.45 6.13
CA ILE A 56 -16.59 -19.23 5.75
C ILE A 56 -16.66 -19.11 4.23
N ASN A 57 -17.82 -19.47 3.69
CA ASN A 57 -18.16 -19.19 2.30
C ASN A 57 -19.54 -18.50 2.21
N GLN A 58 -19.66 -17.33 2.84
CA GLN A 58 -20.90 -16.56 2.84
C GLN A 58 -20.70 -15.17 2.24
N PRO A 59 -21.67 -14.66 1.46
CA PRO A 59 -21.62 -13.31 0.94
C PRO A 59 -21.68 -12.26 2.05
N ALA A 60 -21.01 -11.14 1.84
CA ALA A 60 -20.97 -10.03 2.78
C ALA A 60 -21.45 -8.72 2.11
N PRO A 61 -22.76 -8.61 1.80
CA PRO A 61 -23.32 -7.54 0.99
C PRO A 61 -23.26 -6.16 1.64
N LEU A 62 -23.17 -6.10 2.98
CA LEU A 62 -23.08 -4.85 3.73
C LEU A 62 -21.64 -4.46 4.08
N LEU A 63 -20.66 -5.31 3.76
CA LEU A 63 -19.28 -5.11 4.19
C LEU A 63 -18.70 -3.90 3.47
N HIS A 64 -18.19 -2.97 4.27
CA HIS A 64 -17.59 -1.72 3.84
C HIS A 64 -16.09 -1.71 4.09
N THR A 65 -15.66 -2.33 5.20
CA THR A 65 -14.27 -2.39 5.61
C THR A 65 -13.86 -3.81 5.94
N LEU A 66 -12.80 -4.28 5.30
CA LEU A 66 -12.13 -5.54 5.56
C LEU A 66 -10.67 -5.27 5.93
N SER A 67 -10.24 -5.71 7.10
CA SER A 67 -8.87 -5.58 7.58
C SER A 67 -8.41 -6.92 8.16
N LEU A 68 -7.41 -7.54 7.52
CA LEU A 68 -6.86 -8.83 7.93
C LEU A 68 -5.35 -8.66 8.17
N ASP A 69 -4.88 -9.11 9.33
CA ASP A 69 -3.49 -8.98 9.73
C ASP A 69 -2.95 -10.32 10.26
N ALA A 70 -2.20 -11.02 9.41
CA ALA A 70 -1.54 -12.28 9.70
C ALA A 70 -0.03 -12.11 9.97
N SER A 71 0.43 -10.87 10.15
CA SER A 71 1.85 -10.58 10.40
C SER A 71 2.31 -10.96 11.80
N PHE A 72 1.36 -11.30 12.68
CA PHE A 72 1.64 -11.77 14.01
C PHE A 72 1.94 -13.27 14.02
N ALA A 73 3.10 -13.61 14.59
CA ALA A 73 3.70 -14.95 14.63
C ALA A 73 4.34 -15.39 13.30
N ASN A 74 5.65 -15.18 13.16
CA ASN A 74 6.64 -16.26 13.15
C ASN A 74 8.06 -15.67 13.01
N TYR A 75 9.00 -16.19 13.81
CA TYR A 75 10.44 -15.91 13.67
C TYR A 75 11.04 -16.57 12.40
N MET A 76 10.22 -17.34 11.68
CA MET A 76 10.55 -18.02 10.43
C MET A 76 9.91 -17.25 9.26
N ARG A 77 10.67 -17.08 8.15
CA ARG A 77 10.19 -16.53 6.87
C ARG A 77 9.20 -17.48 6.19
N GLU A 78 8.05 -17.71 6.82
CA GLU A 78 6.99 -18.50 6.22
C GLU A 78 6.15 -17.64 5.26
N PRO A 79 5.61 -18.25 4.18
CA PRO A 79 4.70 -17.55 3.28
C PRO A 79 3.46 -17.03 4.02
N GLY A 80 2.88 -15.93 3.55
CA GLY A 80 1.66 -15.38 4.12
C GLY A 80 0.43 -16.26 3.85
N VAL A 81 -0.73 -15.85 4.36
CA VAL A 81 -1.98 -16.60 4.21
C VAL A 81 -2.57 -16.32 2.84
N MET A 82 -2.75 -17.36 2.01
CA MET A 82 -3.53 -17.25 0.78
C MET A 82 -5.02 -17.28 1.12
N LEU A 83 -5.75 -16.24 0.73
CA LEU A 83 -7.20 -16.22 0.82
C LEU A 83 -7.80 -17.00 -0.38
N PRO A 84 -8.93 -17.70 -0.19
CA PRO A 84 -9.63 -18.38 -1.28
C PRO A 84 -10.01 -17.42 -2.42
N GLU A 85 -10.06 -17.92 -3.67
CA GLU A 85 -10.48 -17.10 -4.81
C GLU A 85 -11.92 -16.60 -4.68
N ASP A 86 -12.77 -17.44 -4.08
CA ASP A 86 -14.18 -17.22 -3.77
C ASP A 86 -14.38 -16.59 -2.39
N PHE A 87 -13.37 -15.94 -1.81
CA PHE A 87 -13.49 -15.33 -0.49
C PHE A 87 -14.72 -14.39 -0.42
N MET A 88 -15.63 -14.70 0.51
CA MET A 88 -16.94 -14.04 0.66
C MET A 88 -17.86 -14.17 -0.56
N ASP A 89 -17.81 -15.29 -1.28
CA ASP A 89 -18.59 -15.57 -2.49
C ASP A 89 -18.41 -14.50 -3.59
N GLY A 90 -17.30 -13.76 -3.54
CA GLY A 90 -17.03 -12.60 -4.41
C GLY A 90 -18.04 -11.45 -4.29
N HIS A 91 -18.97 -11.50 -3.33
CA HIS A 91 -20.12 -10.62 -3.23
C HIS A 91 -19.98 -9.63 -2.06
N THR A 92 -19.18 -8.59 -2.32
CA THR A 92 -18.94 -7.46 -1.40
C THR A 92 -19.14 -6.10 -2.09
N PRO A 93 -20.34 -5.82 -2.64
CA PRO A 93 -20.60 -4.65 -3.49
C PRO A 93 -20.37 -3.29 -2.81
N ARG A 94 -20.31 -3.25 -1.47
CA ARG A 94 -20.11 -2.04 -0.68
C ARG A 94 -18.70 -1.90 -0.12
N LEU A 95 -17.82 -2.86 -0.41
CA LEU A 95 -16.46 -2.84 0.09
C LEU A 95 -15.73 -1.67 -0.56
N CYS A 96 -15.19 -0.77 0.26
CA CYS A 96 -14.36 0.33 -0.22
C CYS A 96 -13.05 0.47 0.55
N ASN A 97 -12.93 -0.14 1.73
CA ASN A 97 -11.69 -0.17 2.50
C ASN A 97 -11.19 -1.60 2.61
N LEU A 98 -10.02 -1.87 2.04
CA LEU A 98 -9.33 -3.15 2.14
C LEU A 98 -7.93 -2.95 2.72
N GLU A 99 -7.66 -3.64 3.83
CA GLU A 99 -6.33 -3.74 4.41
C GLU A 99 -5.93 -5.21 4.57
N LEU A 100 -4.81 -5.60 4.00
CA LEU A 100 -4.25 -6.94 4.13
C LEU A 100 -2.79 -6.83 4.57
N LYS A 101 -2.45 -7.50 5.65
CA LYS A 101 -1.06 -7.69 6.09
C LYS A 101 -0.75 -9.18 6.18
N ASP A 102 0.25 -9.63 5.43
CA ASP A 102 0.61 -11.05 5.25
C ASP A 102 -0.59 -11.94 4.90
N CYS A 103 -1.58 -11.34 4.23
CA CYS A 103 -2.74 -11.99 3.63
C CYS A 103 -2.74 -11.68 2.14
N HIS A 104 -2.88 -12.70 1.31
CA HIS A 104 -2.76 -12.59 -0.14
C HIS A 104 -4.12 -12.83 -0.79
N LEU A 105 -4.50 -11.92 -1.68
CA LEU A 105 -5.56 -12.15 -2.63
C LEU A 105 -4.94 -12.47 -4.00
N PRO A 106 -5.58 -13.35 -4.79
CA PRO A 106 -5.35 -13.37 -6.23
C PRO A 106 -5.53 -11.97 -6.82
N TRP A 107 -4.62 -11.54 -7.69
CA TRP A 107 -4.67 -10.20 -8.32
C TRP A 107 -5.92 -10.01 -9.22
N ASN A 108 -6.56 -11.09 -9.66
CA ASN A 108 -7.85 -11.07 -10.35
C ASN A 108 -9.07 -11.07 -9.40
N SER A 109 -8.87 -11.02 -8.08
CA SER A 109 -9.93 -11.14 -7.08
C SER A 109 -11.05 -10.10 -7.29
N PRO A 110 -12.33 -10.50 -7.15
CA PRO A 110 -13.46 -9.58 -7.26
C PRO A 110 -13.49 -8.51 -6.15
N LEU A 111 -12.67 -8.65 -5.10
CA LEU A 111 -12.55 -7.69 -4.00
C LEU A 111 -11.68 -6.47 -4.36
N LEU A 112 -10.82 -6.60 -5.39
CA LEU A 112 -9.93 -5.53 -5.86
C LEU A 112 -10.63 -4.65 -6.91
N LYS A 113 -11.77 -4.06 -6.53
CA LYS A 113 -12.55 -3.13 -7.39
C LYS A 113 -13.31 -2.13 -6.53
N ASN A 114 -13.58 -0.94 -7.08
CA ASN A 114 -14.37 0.12 -6.44
C ASN A 114 -13.89 0.54 -5.05
N LEU A 115 -12.60 0.35 -4.74
CA LEU A 115 -12.02 0.72 -3.45
C LEU A 115 -11.70 2.22 -3.39
N THR A 116 -11.85 2.80 -2.20
CA THR A 116 -11.37 4.15 -1.84
C THR A 116 -10.10 4.09 -1.00
N TYR A 117 -9.84 2.96 -0.34
CA TYR A 117 -8.66 2.73 0.47
C TYR A 117 -8.16 1.32 0.22
N LEU A 118 -6.91 1.20 -0.24
CA LEU A 118 -6.21 -0.06 -0.45
C LEU A 118 -4.88 -0.05 0.30
N LYS A 119 -4.72 -1.02 1.19
CA LYS A 119 -3.47 -1.28 1.89
C LYS A 119 -3.07 -2.74 1.77
N LEU A 120 -1.92 -2.99 1.15
CA LEU A 120 -1.40 -4.34 0.92
C LEU A 120 0.04 -4.41 1.41
N HIS A 121 0.25 -5.07 2.55
CA HIS A 121 1.56 -5.25 3.16
C HIS A 121 1.90 -6.73 3.15
N GLN A 122 3.00 -7.12 2.51
CA GLN A 122 3.37 -8.52 2.37
C GLN A 122 4.81 -8.79 2.81
N GLY A 123 5.10 -10.02 3.20
CA GLY A 123 6.45 -10.53 3.38
C GLY A 123 7.16 -10.84 2.05
N ASP A 124 8.46 -11.12 2.13
CA ASP A 124 9.37 -11.25 0.97
C ASP A 124 9.04 -12.39 -0.01
N THR A 125 8.20 -13.35 0.40
CA THR A 125 7.92 -14.57 -0.38
C THR A 125 6.61 -14.49 -1.17
N ALA A 126 5.99 -13.32 -1.22
CA ALA A 126 4.67 -13.17 -1.81
C ALA A 126 4.71 -13.13 -3.36
N PRO A 127 3.66 -13.63 -4.04
CA PRO A 127 3.57 -13.51 -5.49
C PRO A 127 3.33 -12.05 -5.89
N LEU A 128 4.34 -11.45 -6.52
CA LEU A 128 4.26 -10.10 -7.06
C LEU A 128 3.39 -10.08 -8.34
N PRO A 129 2.63 -9.00 -8.59
CA PRO A 129 1.87 -8.85 -9.81
C PRO A 129 2.82 -8.50 -10.97
N SER A 130 2.42 -8.84 -12.19
CA SER A 130 3.00 -8.15 -13.35
C SER A 130 2.57 -6.68 -13.35
N LEU A 131 3.35 -5.80 -13.99
CA LEU A 131 2.99 -4.39 -14.13
C LEU A 131 1.62 -4.20 -14.80
N GLU A 132 1.31 -5.01 -15.82
CA GLU A 132 0.00 -5.00 -16.47
C GLU A 132 -1.14 -5.39 -15.52
N GLN A 133 -0.98 -6.46 -14.74
CA GLN A 133 -1.96 -6.87 -13.75
C GLN A 133 -2.19 -5.76 -12.72
N PHE A 134 -1.11 -5.17 -12.23
CA PHE A 134 -1.15 -4.09 -11.27
C PHE A 134 -1.94 -2.87 -11.80
N ILE A 135 -1.61 -2.39 -13.00
CA ILE A 135 -2.29 -1.24 -13.63
C ILE A 135 -3.76 -1.56 -13.92
N ASN A 136 -4.06 -2.76 -14.41
CA ASN A 136 -5.43 -3.19 -14.68
C ASN A 136 -6.30 -3.21 -13.41
N ILE A 137 -5.71 -3.49 -12.25
CA ILE A 137 -6.41 -3.46 -10.97
C ILE A 137 -6.64 -2.04 -10.51
N LEU A 138 -5.62 -1.18 -10.57
CA LEU A 138 -5.78 0.24 -10.24
C LEU A 138 -6.88 0.91 -11.09
N ASN A 139 -6.98 0.55 -12.37
CA ASN A 139 -8.05 1.02 -13.27
C ASN A 139 -9.47 0.58 -12.87
N ARG A 140 -9.61 -0.44 -12.03
CA ARG A 140 -10.90 -0.85 -11.45
C ARG A 140 -11.27 -0.04 -10.20
N MET A 141 -10.44 0.92 -9.79
CA MET A 141 -10.59 1.70 -8.57
C MET A 141 -10.40 3.21 -8.83
N PRO A 142 -11.17 3.82 -9.75
CA PRO A 142 -11.03 5.25 -10.06
C PRO A 142 -11.38 6.17 -8.86
N GLY A 143 -12.04 5.63 -7.83
CA GLY A 143 -12.37 6.33 -6.59
C GLY A 143 -11.29 6.26 -5.51
N LEU A 144 -10.12 5.67 -5.78
CA LEU A 144 -9.08 5.43 -4.79
C LEU A 144 -8.53 6.75 -4.23
N GLU A 145 -8.57 6.90 -2.90
CA GLU A 145 -8.02 8.04 -2.17
C GLU A 145 -6.71 7.69 -1.46
N VAL A 146 -6.54 6.44 -1.03
CA VAL A 146 -5.34 5.97 -0.34
C VAL A 146 -4.85 4.68 -0.97
N LEU A 147 -3.59 4.69 -1.40
CA LEU A 147 -2.86 3.52 -1.88
C LEU A 147 -1.62 3.33 -1.01
N ASP A 148 -1.56 2.25 -0.24
CA ASP A 148 -0.47 1.94 0.68
C ASP A 148 0.07 0.53 0.43
N LEU A 149 1.20 0.44 -0.26
CA LEU A 149 1.78 -0.80 -0.76
C LEU A 149 3.12 -1.04 -0.09
N LYS A 150 3.32 -2.25 0.47
CA LYS A 150 4.58 -2.68 1.04
C LYS A 150 4.96 -4.08 0.57
N ASN A 151 6.11 -4.20 -0.09
CA ASN A 151 6.65 -5.42 -0.70
C ASN A 151 5.66 -6.12 -1.65
N VAL A 152 4.87 -5.33 -2.38
CA VAL A 152 3.87 -5.81 -3.35
C VAL A 152 3.94 -5.06 -4.68
N LEU A 153 5.05 -4.38 -4.91
CA LEU A 153 5.27 -3.57 -6.11
C LEU A 153 5.57 -4.49 -7.29
N PRO A 154 5.11 -4.13 -8.50
CA PRO A 154 5.30 -4.96 -9.69
C PRO A 154 6.79 -5.09 -10.03
N ASP A 155 7.19 -6.27 -10.51
CA ASP A 155 8.53 -6.51 -11.03
C ASP A 155 8.67 -5.93 -12.46
N ASN A 156 9.85 -5.39 -12.76
CA ASN A 156 10.14 -4.55 -13.91
C ASN A 156 10.34 -5.37 -15.21
N SER A 157 9.44 -6.31 -15.45
CA SER A 157 9.40 -7.06 -16.70
C SER A 157 8.83 -6.17 -17.80
N THR A 158 9.66 -5.91 -18.81
CA THR A 158 9.41 -5.20 -20.08
C THR A 158 7.94 -5.13 -20.49
N ILE A 159 7.27 -3.99 -20.30
CA ILE A 159 5.94 -3.72 -20.88
C ILE A 159 5.89 -2.30 -21.48
N SER A 160 5.16 -2.23 -22.59
CA SER A 160 4.84 -1.09 -23.45
C SER A 160 4.50 0.21 -22.71
N SER A 161 5.06 1.32 -23.19
CA SER A 161 4.95 2.68 -22.66
C SER A 161 3.53 3.28 -22.61
N SER A 162 2.48 2.56 -23.02
CA SER A 162 1.13 3.10 -23.16
C SER A 162 0.18 2.80 -22.00
N LEU A 163 0.47 1.80 -21.16
CA LEU A 163 -0.44 1.40 -20.09
C LEU A 163 -0.28 2.36 -18.90
N HIS A 164 -1.36 3.01 -18.47
CA HIS A 164 -1.36 3.88 -17.29
C HIS A 164 -2.64 3.70 -16.49
N SER A 165 -2.60 4.10 -15.22
CA SER A 165 -3.78 4.19 -14.38
C SER A 165 -4.01 5.61 -13.90
N ASP A 166 -5.22 6.12 -14.10
CA ASP A 166 -5.65 7.42 -13.60
C ASP A 166 -6.38 7.26 -12.26
N LEU A 167 -5.82 7.88 -11.22
CA LEU A 167 -6.31 7.88 -9.85
C LEU A 167 -6.65 9.33 -9.44
N PRO A 168 -7.71 9.93 -10.01
CA PRO A 168 -7.98 11.36 -9.90
C PRO A 168 -8.38 11.82 -8.49
N ARG A 169 -8.67 10.88 -7.58
CA ARG A 169 -9.02 11.16 -6.18
C ARG A 169 -7.90 10.83 -5.20
N LEU A 170 -6.73 10.43 -5.69
CA LEU A 170 -5.65 9.96 -4.83
C LEU A 170 -5.12 11.10 -3.96
N ARG A 171 -5.12 10.87 -2.65
CA ARG A 171 -4.65 11.81 -1.63
C ARG A 171 -3.38 11.33 -0.97
N VAL A 172 -3.21 10.01 -0.84
CA VAL A 172 -2.05 9.42 -0.19
C VAL A 172 -1.54 8.26 -1.02
N LEU A 173 -0.28 8.32 -1.41
CA LEU A 173 0.46 7.26 -2.08
C LEU A 173 1.63 6.84 -1.18
N ARG A 174 1.62 5.61 -0.69
CA ARG A 174 2.75 5.02 0.04
C ARG A 174 3.27 3.80 -0.70
N LEU A 175 4.57 3.82 -1.01
CA LEU A 175 5.26 2.71 -1.65
C LEU A 175 6.42 2.30 -0.76
N ASP A 176 6.46 1.04 -0.35
CA ASP A 176 7.55 0.42 0.40
C ASP A 176 8.04 -0.82 -0.36
N GLY A 177 9.30 -0.84 -0.80
CA GLY A 177 9.84 -1.97 -1.57
C GLY A 177 11.12 -1.66 -2.33
N GLN A 178 11.36 -2.37 -3.44
CA GLN A 178 12.52 -2.12 -4.29
C GLN A 178 12.37 -0.78 -5.04
N ALA A 179 13.48 -0.06 -5.22
CA ALA A 179 13.49 1.23 -5.92
C ALA A 179 12.96 1.13 -7.38
N THR A 180 13.24 0.04 -8.08
CA THR A 180 12.71 -0.24 -9.43
C THR A 180 11.19 -0.34 -9.43
N GLY A 181 10.61 -1.14 -8.53
CA GLY A 181 9.16 -1.27 -8.40
C GLY A 181 8.49 0.06 -8.05
N CYS A 182 9.12 0.87 -7.18
CA CYS A 182 8.64 2.22 -6.87
C CYS A 182 8.62 3.11 -8.13
N ALA A 183 9.72 3.15 -8.88
CA ALA A 183 9.83 3.94 -10.12
C ALA A 183 8.80 3.51 -11.16
N SER A 184 8.63 2.21 -11.38
CA SER A 184 7.66 1.67 -12.32
C SER A 184 6.22 1.98 -11.91
N THR A 185 5.88 1.87 -10.61
CA THR A 185 4.56 2.30 -10.13
C THR A 185 4.33 3.79 -10.39
N LEU A 186 5.31 4.65 -10.11
CA LEU A 186 5.20 6.10 -10.30
C LEU A 186 5.04 6.50 -11.77
N ASN A 187 5.80 5.90 -12.67
CA ASN A 187 5.75 6.23 -14.10
C ASN A 187 4.41 5.87 -14.74
N HIS A 188 3.75 4.83 -14.23
CA HIS A 188 2.51 4.29 -14.78
C HIS A 188 1.24 4.69 -14.00
N THR A 189 1.36 5.54 -12.98
CA THR A 189 0.22 6.06 -12.22
C THR A 189 0.10 7.57 -12.37
N TRP A 190 -1.11 8.02 -12.66
CA TRP A 190 -1.48 9.43 -12.76
C TRP A 190 -2.32 9.78 -11.54
N PHE A 191 -1.97 10.88 -10.90
CA PHE A 191 -2.65 11.34 -9.70
C PHE A 191 -2.50 12.87 -9.56
N PRO A 192 -3.39 13.54 -8.80
CA PRO A 192 -3.36 14.99 -8.64
C PRO A 192 -2.09 15.51 -7.96
N SER A 193 -1.77 16.80 -8.18
CA SER A 193 -0.62 17.47 -7.56
C SER A 193 -0.71 17.63 -6.04
N ASN A 194 -1.89 17.42 -5.45
CA ASN A 194 -2.11 17.47 -4.01
C ASN A 194 -1.96 16.12 -3.31
N THR A 195 -1.55 15.07 -4.02
CA THR A 195 -1.28 13.75 -3.44
C THR A 195 -0.04 13.81 -2.56
N ALA A 196 -0.16 13.36 -1.31
CA ALA A 196 0.97 13.14 -0.42
C ALA A 196 1.66 11.82 -0.75
N ILE A 197 2.95 11.88 -1.09
CA ILE A 197 3.76 10.76 -1.54
C ILE A 197 4.72 10.36 -0.43
N GLN A 198 4.76 9.08 -0.09
CA GLN A 198 5.75 8.50 0.80
C GLN A 198 6.37 7.28 0.13
N ILE A 199 7.67 7.32 -0.10
CA ILE A 199 8.43 6.23 -0.70
C ILE A 199 9.45 5.76 0.31
N ILE A 200 9.43 4.47 0.61
CA ILE A 200 10.42 3.79 1.44
C ILE A 200 11.05 2.76 0.52
N CYS A 201 12.30 2.90 0.14
CA CYS A 201 12.92 1.96 -0.77
C CYS A 201 14.22 1.38 -0.24
N SER A 202 14.43 0.11 -0.57
CA SER A 202 15.73 -0.54 -0.43
C SER A 202 16.49 -0.39 -1.73
N LEU A 203 17.76 0.00 -1.62
CA LEU A 203 18.68 0.02 -2.74
C LEU A 203 19.37 -1.34 -2.84
N GLY A 204 19.40 -1.87 -4.06
CA GLY A 204 20.31 -2.96 -4.38
C GLY A 204 21.77 -2.49 -4.39
N VAL A 205 22.69 -3.40 -4.72
CA VAL A 205 24.13 -3.12 -4.80
C VAL A 205 24.47 -2.15 -5.96
N ASN A 206 23.55 -1.96 -6.90
CA ASN A 206 23.75 -1.14 -8.09
C ASN A 206 23.04 0.22 -7.95
N ASP A 207 23.64 1.26 -8.55
CA ASP A 207 23.14 2.64 -8.52
C ASP A 207 21.99 2.90 -9.51
N GLU A 208 21.80 2.07 -10.54
CA GLU A 208 20.79 2.33 -11.59
C GLU A 208 19.34 2.43 -11.10
N PRO A 209 18.86 1.56 -10.17
CA PRO A 209 17.52 1.67 -9.59
C PRO A 209 17.25 3.02 -8.93
N PHE A 210 18.29 3.64 -8.37
CA PHE A 210 18.18 4.93 -7.72
C PHE A 210 17.98 6.06 -8.73
N ASN A 211 18.79 6.08 -9.79
CA ASN A 211 18.68 7.07 -10.85
C ASN A 211 17.32 7.00 -11.55
N MET A 212 16.79 5.79 -11.77
CA MET A 212 15.44 5.62 -12.32
C MET A 212 14.36 6.23 -11.41
N LEU A 213 14.45 6.00 -10.09
CA LEU A 213 13.51 6.59 -9.15
C LEU A 213 13.59 8.11 -9.10
N LEU A 214 14.81 8.67 -9.14
CA LEU A 214 15.01 10.11 -9.20
C LEU A 214 14.45 10.73 -10.48
N LEU A 215 14.62 10.08 -11.63
CA LEU A 215 14.05 10.51 -12.90
C LEU A 215 12.52 10.46 -12.87
N SER A 216 11.93 9.40 -12.29
CA SER A 216 10.48 9.33 -12.09
C SER A 216 9.95 10.48 -11.22
N LEU A 217 10.67 10.80 -10.15
CA LEU A 217 10.30 11.89 -9.25
C LEU A 217 10.46 13.26 -9.92
N SER A 218 11.53 13.48 -10.69
CA SER A 218 11.71 14.73 -11.42
C SER A 218 10.63 14.92 -12.48
N GLU A 219 10.23 13.86 -13.19
CA GLU A 219 9.14 13.92 -14.16
C GLU A 219 7.80 14.29 -13.49
N ILE A 220 7.52 13.73 -12.31
CA ILE A 220 6.35 14.09 -11.51
C ILE A 220 6.39 15.57 -11.08
N CYS A 221 7.54 16.04 -10.61
CA CYS A 221 7.74 17.45 -10.27
C CYS A 221 7.49 18.37 -11.47
N CYS A 222 8.00 18.01 -12.66
CA CYS A 222 7.81 18.77 -13.90
C CYS A 222 6.32 18.81 -14.32
N ARG A 223 5.62 17.68 -14.22
CA ARG A 223 4.16 17.60 -14.51
C ARG A 223 3.39 18.58 -13.65
N PHE A 224 3.71 18.65 -12.36
CA PHE A 224 3.05 19.56 -11.42
C PHE A 224 3.47 21.03 -11.63
N SER A 225 4.72 21.29 -11.98
CA SER A 225 5.25 22.65 -12.22
C SER A 225 4.53 23.41 -13.35
N SER A 226 3.98 22.71 -14.34
CA SER A 226 3.15 23.30 -15.41
C SER A 226 1.82 23.89 -14.91
N SER A 227 1.37 23.51 -13.71
CA SER A 227 0.14 23.97 -13.06
C SER A 227 0.43 24.99 -11.96
N SER A 228 0.90 26.19 -12.30
CA SER A 228 1.02 27.34 -11.38
C SER A 228 1.76 27.05 -10.04
N LEU A 229 2.74 26.14 -10.04
CA LEU A 229 3.51 25.74 -8.85
C LEU A 229 4.85 26.48 -8.73
N SER A 230 5.01 27.63 -9.38
CA SER A 230 6.20 28.49 -9.27
C SER A 230 6.48 29.03 -7.85
N ASP A 231 5.71 28.61 -6.84
CA ASP A 231 5.81 29.04 -5.44
C ASP A 231 5.84 27.88 -4.41
N ALA A 232 5.93 26.62 -4.84
CA ALA A 232 5.47 25.51 -4.01
C ALA A 232 6.53 24.69 -3.27
N LEU A 233 7.68 24.37 -3.89
CA LEU A 233 8.72 23.61 -3.19
C LEU A 233 9.48 24.55 -2.24
N ARG A 234 9.04 24.67 -0.97
CA ARG A 234 9.62 25.64 -0.03
C ARG A 234 10.55 25.05 1.00
N SER A 235 10.49 23.74 1.22
CA SER A 235 11.44 23.05 2.11
C SER A 235 11.83 21.71 1.51
N LEU A 236 13.13 21.52 1.30
CA LEU A 236 13.74 20.22 1.06
C LEU A 236 14.66 19.93 2.24
N ASN A 237 14.33 18.90 3.01
CA ASN A 237 15.14 18.47 4.14
C ASN A 237 15.73 17.10 3.81
N VAL A 238 17.05 17.08 3.59
CA VAL A 238 17.80 15.84 3.47
C VAL A 238 18.44 15.58 4.83
N SER A 239 18.03 14.50 5.48
CA SER A 239 18.55 14.09 6.78
C SER A 239 19.09 12.67 6.69
N MET A 240 20.24 12.44 7.30
CA MET A 240 20.83 11.11 7.37
C MET A 240 20.51 10.49 8.73
N THR A 241 19.96 9.29 8.70
CA THR A 241 19.65 8.48 9.88
C THR A 241 20.63 7.32 9.97
N ASP A 242 20.66 6.66 11.13
CA ASP A 242 21.33 5.38 11.32
C ASP A 242 20.87 4.30 10.32
N ARG A 243 19.65 4.43 9.81
CA ARG A 243 19.00 3.51 8.87
C ARG A 243 19.09 3.93 7.40
N GLY A 244 19.72 5.06 7.08
CA GLY A 244 19.98 5.53 5.71
C GLY A 244 19.53 6.98 5.47
N VAL A 245 19.14 7.32 4.25
CA VAL A 245 18.84 8.72 3.85
C VAL A 245 17.35 8.99 3.86
N LEU A 246 16.93 10.10 4.46
CA LEU A 246 15.57 10.61 4.45
C LEU A 246 15.54 11.95 3.72
N ILE A 247 14.77 12.05 2.64
CA ILE A 247 14.46 13.28 1.94
C ILE A 247 12.99 13.62 2.23
N ASP A 248 12.74 14.77 2.83
CA ASP A 248 11.40 15.29 3.09
C ASP A 248 11.25 16.60 2.30
N ALA A 249 10.32 16.62 1.33
CA ALA A 249 9.97 17.82 0.60
C ALA A 249 8.58 18.30 1.03
N GLY A 250 8.47 19.60 1.29
CA GLY A 250 7.29 20.26 1.83
C GLY A 250 6.82 21.42 0.96
N ILE A 251 5.50 21.56 0.86
CA ILE A 251 4.83 22.73 0.29
C ILE A 251 4.17 23.48 1.45
N THR A 252 4.37 24.79 1.53
CA THR A 252 3.60 25.64 2.46
C THR A 252 2.26 25.97 1.83
N THR A 253 1.17 25.65 2.52
CA THR A 253 -0.14 26.22 2.18
C THR A 253 -0.27 27.60 2.83
N ASN A 254 -1.23 28.43 2.42
CA ASN A 254 -1.49 29.77 3.00
C ASN A 254 -1.73 29.74 4.53
N THR A 255 -1.92 28.57 5.12
CA THR A 255 -1.82 28.33 6.55
C THR A 255 -0.39 27.92 6.87
N SER A 256 0.31 28.64 7.75
CA SER A 256 1.73 28.52 8.16
C SER A 256 2.27 27.15 8.63
N ARG A 257 1.61 26.04 8.29
CA ARG A 257 2.08 24.66 8.46
C ARG A 257 2.66 24.15 7.14
N VAL A 258 3.94 23.77 7.19
CA VAL A 258 4.56 22.96 6.14
C VAL A 258 3.84 21.61 6.12
N GLN A 259 3.21 21.25 5.01
CA GLN A 259 2.75 19.89 4.78
C GLN A 259 3.79 19.19 3.89
N SER A 260 4.40 18.12 4.42
CA SER A 260 5.25 17.24 3.63
C SER A 260 4.41 16.63 2.50
N TRP A 261 4.77 16.94 1.26
CA TRP A 261 4.11 16.38 0.08
C TRP A 261 4.90 15.19 -0.48
N LEU A 262 6.20 15.09 -0.19
CA LEU A 262 7.04 13.95 -0.53
C LEU A 262 7.93 13.56 0.65
N ARG A 263 7.95 12.27 0.99
CA ARG A 263 8.91 11.68 1.93
C ARG A 263 9.57 10.46 1.31
N LEU A 264 10.85 10.56 0.97
CA LEU A 264 11.67 9.44 0.50
C LEU A 264 12.56 8.95 1.64
N SER A 265 12.46 7.68 2.02
CA SER A 265 13.36 7.03 2.97
C SER A 265 14.08 5.90 2.27
N MET A 266 15.39 5.85 2.41
CA MET A 266 16.24 4.90 1.69
C MET A 266 17.13 4.16 2.66
N SER A 267 17.05 2.82 2.69
CA SER A 267 17.99 2.00 3.45
C SER A 267 19.07 1.44 2.53
N ALA A 268 20.32 1.82 2.76
CA ALA A 268 21.47 1.26 2.05
C ALA A 268 22.02 0.06 2.81
N SER A 269 21.66 -1.16 2.40
CA SER A 269 22.39 -2.36 2.81
C SER A 269 23.58 -2.57 1.88
N GLY A 270 24.76 -2.03 2.24
CA GLY A 270 26.01 -2.31 1.53
C GLY A 270 26.85 -1.11 1.09
N PHE A 271 26.39 0.13 1.27
CA PHE A 271 27.23 1.31 1.00
C PHE A 271 28.08 1.66 2.22
N ASN A 272 29.36 1.32 2.17
CA ASN A 272 30.35 1.73 3.17
C ASN A 272 30.67 3.23 3.14
N ASP A 273 30.23 3.97 2.11
CA ASP A 273 30.59 5.38 1.93
C ASP A 273 29.36 6.28 1.88
N LYS A 274 28.85 6.62 3.07
CA LYS A 274 27.71 7.54 3.28
C LYS A 274 27.88 8.89 2.57
N LYS A 275 29.12 9.36 2.38
CA LYS A 275 29.46 10.62 1.68
C LYS A 275 29.19 10.62 0.18
N MET A 276 29.24 9.45 -0.46
CA MET A 276 29.06 9.36 -1.91
C MET A 276 27.58 9.49 -2.30
N MET A 277 26.68 9.09 -1.39
CA MET A 277 25.24 9.28 -1.52
C MET A 277 24.87 10.77 -1.40
N ASP A 278 25.52 11.52 -0.49
CA ASP A 278 25.33 12.97 -0.32
C ASP A 278 25.61 13.78 -1.59
N ILE A 279 26.73 13.51 -2.27
CA ILE A 279 27.14 14.28 -3.47
C ILE A 279 26.16 14.04 -4.62
N ARG A 280 25.78 12.78 -4.87
CA ARG A 280 24.88 12.43 -5.97
C ARG A 280 23.43 12.89 -5.75
N LEU A 281 22.99 12.92 -4.50
CA LEU A 281 21.70 13.48 -4.12
C LEU A 281 21.64 14.99 -4.32
N LEU A 282 22.69 15.71 -3.91
CA LEU A 282 22.78 17.15 -4.12
C LEU A 282 22.90 17.50 -5.61
N GLU A 283 23.67 16.74 -6.39
CA GLU A 283 23.83 16.95 -7.84
C GLU A 283 22.52 16.68 -8.62
N SER A 284 21.77 15.63 -8.25
CA SER A 284 20.51 15.27 -8.91
C SER A 284 19.34 16.19 -8.51
N VAL A 285 19.33 16.71 -7.28
CA VAL A 285 18.35 17.74 -6.88
C VAL A 285 18.69 19.08 -7.53
N SER A 286 19.96 19.44 -7.64
CA SER A 286 20.38 20.71 -8.27
C SER A 286 20.08 20.78 -9.77
N THR A 287 19.95 19.64 -10.44
CA THR A 287 19.56 19.57 -11.86
C THR A 287 18.04 19.64 -12.08
N VAL A 288 17.23 19.56 -11.02
CA VAL A 288 15.77 19.75 -11.08
C VAL A 288 15.37 21.22 -10.84
N GLU A 289 16.30 22.06 -10.34
CA GLU A 289 16.11 23.50 -10.15
C GLU A 289 16.56 24.39 -11.33
N ALA A 290 17.02 23.81 -12.45
CA ALA A 290 17.44 24.54 -13.65
C ALA A 290 16.51 24.27 -14.85
#